data_AF-A0A7Y8HGE4-F1
#
_entry.id   AF-A0A7Y8HGE4-F1
#
_cell.length_a   1.000
_cell.length_b   1.000
_cell.length_c   1.000
_cell.angle_alpha   90.00
_cell.angle_beta   90.00
_cell.angle_gamma   90.00
#
_symmetry.space_group_name_H-M   'P 1'
#
loop_
_entity.id
_entity.type
_entity.pdbx_description
1 polymer ?
#
loop_
_entity_poly.entity_id
_entity_poly.type
_entity_poly.pdbx_seq_one_letter_code
_entity_poly.pdbx_strand_id
1 'polypeptide(L)'
;MADLDGLRRIAEVEFASIVKDTIRMDFKIRIILLDNSFVDVFLSEKLSDKFGFHWERMDLVGTIYRYDNVPDRRWKNLATFPFHFHKGSQEEVEDSPFPQSPESGFRAFMEFVGELLKESPAP
;
A
#
# COMPACT_ATOMS: atom_id res chain seq x y z
N MET A 1 3.17 10.54 15.31
CA MET A 1 3.53 9.22 14.75
C MET A 1 2.34 8.78 13.94
N ALA A 2 2.56 8.19 12.76
CA ALA A 2 1.45 7.68 11.98
C ALA A 2 0.72 6.61 12.80
N ASP A 3 -0.60 6.70 12.85
CA ASP A 3 -1.45 5.65 13.38
C ASP A 3 -2.46 5.23 12.31
N LEU A 4 -3.05 4.06 12.51
CA LEU A 4 -3.95 3.49 11.55
C LEU A 4 -5.17 4.40 11.32
N ASP A 5 -5.74 5.05 12.35
CA ASP A 5 -6.91 5.92 12.17
C ASP A 5 -6.57 7.20 11.41
N GLY A 6 -5.36 7.72 11.56
CA GLY A 6 -4.80 8.78 10.73
C GLY A 6 -4.73 8.37 9.26
N LEU A 7 -4.16 7.20 8.95
CA LEU A 7 -4.09 6.69 7.58
C LEU A 7 -5.48 6.39 7.00
N ARG A 8 -6.41 5.89 7.82
CA ARG A 8 -7.82 5.73 7.45
C ARG A 8 -8.43 7.05 7.01
N ARG A 9 -8.26 8.10 7.81
CA ARG A 9 -8.79 9.43 7.50
C ARG A 9 -8.20 9.99 6.21
N ILE A 10 -6.91 9.77 5.97
CA ILE A 10 -6.28 10.12 4.69
C ILE A 10 -6.99 9.41 3.54
N ALA A 11 -7.21 8.09 3.63
CA ALA A 11 -7.90 7.33 2.60
C ALA A 11 -9.32 7.84 2.34
N GLU A 12 -10.11 8.05 3.39
CA GLU A 12 -11.52 8.46 3.31
C GLU A 12 -11.69 9.91 2.80
N VAL A 13 -10.75 10.81 3.09
CA VAL A 13 -10.87 12.24 2.76
C VAL A 13 -10.09 12.60 1.49
N GLU A 14 -8.80 12.27 1.44
CA GLU A 14 -7.91 12.68 0.34
C GLU A 14 -8.13 11.80 -0.91
N PHE A 15 -8.56 10.55 -0.73
CA PHE A 15 -8.75 9.57 -1.81
C PHE A 15 -10.22 9.12 -1.97
N ALA A 16 -11.17 9.94 -1.52
CA ALA A 16 -12.61 9.67 -1.59
C ALA A 16 -13.11 9.33 -3.01
N SER A 17 -12.41 9.77 -4.05
CA SER A 17 -12.79 9.50 -5.45
C SER A 17 -12.49 8.06 -5.91
N ILE A 18 -11.66 7.31 -5.19
CA ILE A 18 -11.31 5.91 -5.51
C ILE A 18 -11.64 4.93 -4.38
N VAL A 19 -11.84 5.43 -3.16
CA VAL A 19 -12.21 4.64 -1.99
C VAL A 19 -13.72 4.44 -1.93
N LYS A 20 -14.13 3.17 -1.81
CA LYS A 20 -15.52 2.75 -1.64
C LYS A 20 -15.91 2.63 -0.16
N ASP A 21 -15.03 2.01 0.63
CA ASP A 21 -15.26 1.78 2.07
C ASP A 21 -13.92 1.55 2.78
N THR A 22 -13.90 1.72 4.11
CA THR A 22 -12.76 1.33 4.94
C THR A 22 -13.20 0.50 6.14
N ILE A 23 -12.50 -0.62 6.35
CA ILE A 23 -12.78 -1.57 7.42
C ILE A 23 -11.59 -1.55 8.37
N ARG A 24 -11.81 -1.07 9.59
CA ARG A 24 -10.80 -1.16 10.66
C ARG A 24 -10.83 -2.56 11.26
N MET A 25 -9.67 -3.21 11.26
CA MET A 25 -9.41 -4.46 11.96
C MET A 25 -8.30 -4.19 12.99
N ASP A 26 -8.10 -5.08 13.96
CA ASP A 26 -7.19 -4.87 15.10
C ASP A 26 -5.86 -4.20 14.71
N PHE A 27 -5.06 -4.90 13.89
CA PHE A 27 -3.71 -4.49 13.48
C PHE A 27 -3.62 -4.00 12.03
N LYS A 28 -4.75 -3.82 11.34
CA LYS A 28 -4.76 -3.35 9.94
C LYS A 28 -6.02 -2.59 9.57
N ILE A 29 -5.95 -1.84 8.48
CA ILE A 29 -7.13 -1.31 7.80
C ILE A 29 -7.20 -1.94 6.42
N ARG A 30 -8.40 -2.36 6.02
CA ARG A 30 -8.70 -2.72 4.64
C ARG A 30 -9.48 -1.60 3.99
N ILE A 31 -8.92 -1.01 2.95
CA ILE A 31 -9.56 0.00 2.11
C ILE A 31 -10.11 -0.74 0.91
N ILE A 32 -11.44 -0.75 0.75
CA ILE A 32 -12.09 -1.28 -0.45
C ILE A 32 -12.15 -0.16 -1.49
N LEU A 33 -11.69 -0.45 -2.70
CA LEU A 33 -11.67 0.49 -3.82
C LEU A 33 -12.95 0.33 -4.66
N LEU A 34 -13.24 1.32 -5.53
CA LEU A 34 -14.47 1.32 -6.34
C LEU A 34 -14.59 0.12 -7.30
N ASP A 35 -13.47 -0.44 -7.76
CA ASP A 35 -13.42 -1.64 -8.60
C ASP A 35 -13.51 -2.95 -7.79
N ASN A 36 -13.71 -2.86 -6.47
CA ASN A 36 -13.71 -3.94 -5.49
C ASN A 36 -12.35 -4.60 -5.23
N SER A 37 -11.26 -4.09 -5.80
CA SER A 37 -9.92 -4.37 -5.29
C SER A 37 -9.73 -3.74 -3.92
N PHE A 38 -8.65 -4.09 -3.21
CA PHE A 38 -8.44 -3.59 -1.85
C PHE A 38 -6.99 -3.29 -1.52
N VAL A 39 -6.79 -2.27 -0.69
CA VAL A 39 -5.51 -1.94 -0.08
C VAL A 39 -5.56 -2.30 1.40
N ASP A 40 -4.73 -3.25 1.82
CA ASP A 40 -4.47 -3.52 3.23
C ASP A 40 -3.31 -2.65 3.73
N VAL A 41 -3.54 -1.94 4.83
CA VAL A 41 -2.59 -1.04 5.48
C VAL A 41 -2.22 -1.62 6.84
N PHE A 42 -0.93 -1.91 7.02
CA PHE A 42 -0.36 -2.43 8.25
C PHE A 42 0.61 -1.41 8.85
N LEU A 43 0.48 -1.17 10.16
CA LEU A 43 1.47 -0.45 10.96
C LEU A 43 1.86 -1.33 12.14
N SER A 44 3.16 -1.47 12.41
CA SER A 44 3.61 -2.23 13.56
C SER A 44 3.36 -1.45 14.86
N GLU A 45 2.67 -2.08 15.80
CA GLU A 45 2.47 -1.52 17.15
C GLU A 45 3.76 -1.50 17.99
N LYS A 46 4.73 -2.35 17.64
CA LYS A 46 5.99 -2.51 18.39
C LYS A 46 7.13 -1.69 17.80
N LEU A 47 7.19 -1.56 16.48
CA LEU A 47 8.24 -0.88 15.75
C LEU A 47 7.60 0.24 14.93
N SER A 48 7.59 1.46 15.47
CA SER A 48 6.84 2.60 14.90
C SER A 48 7.27 3.01 13.49
N ASP A 49 8.41 2.53 13.01
CA ASP A 49 8.90 2.73 11.65
C ASP A 49 8.46 1.62 10.68
N LYS A 50 7.90 0.50 11.15
CA LYS A 50 7.55 -0.66 10.29
C LYS A 50 6.12 -0.63 9.80
N PHE A 51 5.97 -0.78 8.49
CA PHE A 51 4.69 -0.77 7.81
C PHE A 51 4.68 -1.66 6.56
N GLY A 52 3.47 -1.89 6.05
CA GLY A 52 3.24 -2.48 4.74
C GLY A 52 1.92 -2.00 4.16
N PHE A 53 1.92 -1.61 2.90
CA PHE A 53 0.74 -1.22 2.13
C PHE A 53 0.59 -2.18 0.96
N HIS A 54 -0.46 -3.00 0.97
CA HIS A 54 -0.64 -4.10 0.02
C HIS A 54 -1.91 -3.87 -0.78
N TRP A 55 -1.78 -3.64 -2.08
CA TRP A 55 -2.89 -3.63 -3.00
C TRP A 55 -3.01 -4.98 -3.70
N GLU A 56 -4.16 -5.64 -3.55
CA GLU A 56 -4.52 -6.82 -4.31
C GLU A 56 -5.59 -6.45 -5.34
N ARG A 57 -5.28 -6.63 -6.63
CA ARG A 57 -6.25 -6.45 -7.70
C ARG A 57 -7.15 -7.68 -7.81
N MET A 58 -8.40 -7.46 -8.21
CA MET A 58 -9.37 -8.53 -8.48
C MET A 58 -9.39 -8.91 -9.97
N ASP A 59 -8.22 -8.89 -10.62
CA ASP A 59 -8.08 -9.37 -12.00
C ASP A 59 -7.85 -10.89 -12.06
N LEU A 60 -7.89 -11.46 -13.26
CA LEU A 60 -7.76 -12.91 -13.47
C LEU A 60 -6.37 -13.46 -13.12
N VAL A 61 -5.35 -12.60 -13.10
CA VAL A 61 -3.95 -12.98 -12.87
C VAL A 61 -3.51 -12.77 -11.42
N GLY A 62 -4.30 -12.09 -10.61
CA GLY A 62 -4.01 -11.82 -9.21
C GLY A 62 -2.89 -10.80 -9.04
N THR A 63 -2.89 -9.73 -9.85
CA THR A 63 -1.86 -8.69 -9.78
C THR A 63 -1.81 -8.07 -8.38
N ILE A 64 -0.61 -7.91 -7.83
CA ILE A 64 -0.41 -7.25 -6.55
C ILE A 64 0.60 -6.11 -6.63
N TYR A 65 0.47 -5.17 -5.71
CA TYR A 65 1.48 -4.15 -5.45
C TYR A 65 1.71 -4.05 -3.96
N ARG A 66 2.96 -4.04 -3.50
CA ARG A 66 3.26 -3.95 -2.06
C ARG A 66 4.39 -3.00 -1.80
N TYR A 67 4.14 -1.98 -1.00
CA TYR A 67 5.18 -1.13 -0.44
C TYR A 67 5.37 -1.45 1.04
N ASP A 68 6.51 -2.03 1.40
CA ASP A 68 6.83 -2.40 2.77
C ASP A 68 8.30 -2.10 3.10
N ASN A 69 8.63 -2.23 4.39
CA ASN A 69 9.98 -2.00 4.89
C ASN A 69 10.42 -2.99 5.98
N VAL A 70 9.76 -4.15 6.02
CA VAL A 70 10.19 -5.29 6.81
C VAL A 70 11.47 -5.84 6.16
N PRO A 71 12.62 -5.85 6.84
CA PRO A 71 13.88 -6.23 6.20
C PRO A 71 13.88 -7.69 5.72
N ASP A 72 14.02 -7.90 4.41
CA ASP A 72 14.30 -9.21 3.81
C ASP A 72 15.72 -9.26 3.24
N ARG A 73 16.51 -10.26 3.65
CA ARG A 73 17.90 -10.45 3.20
C ARG A 73 18.02 -10.65 1.69
N ARG A 74 16.97 -11.11 1.01
CA ARG A 74 16.93 -11.24 -0.47
C ARG A 74 17.10 -9.89 -1.15
N TRP A 75 16.58 -8.83 -0.53
CA TRP A 75 16.50 -7.48 -1.10
C TRP A 75 17.54 -6.50 -0.52
N LYS A 76 18.52 -7.02 0.23
CA LYS A 76 19.56 -6.20 0.89
C LYS A 76 20.40 -5.33 -0.05
N ASN A 77 20.38 -5.62 -1.35
CA ASN A 77 21.15 -4.90 -2.36
C ASN A 77 20.36 -3.77 -3.03
N LEU A 78 19.07 -3.60 -2.69
CA LEU A 78 18.29 -2.45 -3.13
C LEU A 78 18.87 -1.18 -2.51
N ALA A 79 18.94 -0.10 -3.29
CA ALA A 79 19.36 1.21 -2.84
C ALA A 79 18.44 1.76 -1.74
N THR A 80 17.17 1.36 -1.74
CA THR A 80 16.18 1.81 -0.75
C THR A 80 16.04 0.88 0.46
N PHE A 81 16.85 -0.18 0.58
CA PHE A 81 16.72 -1.14 1.66
C PHE A 81 16.67 -0.46 3.06
N PRO A 82 15.72 -0.82 3.95
CA PRO A 82 14.82 -1.98 3.89
C PRO A 82 13.52 -1.76 3.10
N PHE A 83 13.30 -0.55 2.60
CA PHE A 83 12.12 -0.20 1.81
C PHE A 83 12.22 -0.88 0.45
N HIS A 84 11.16 -1.58 0.06
CA HIS A 84 11.10 -2.25 -1.23
C HIS A 84 9.68 -2.18 -1.79
N PHE A 85 9.58 -2.34 -3.11
CA PHE A 85 8.31 -2.32 -3.80
C PHE A 85 8.13 -3.58 -4.63
N HIS A 86 7.11 -4.36 -4.30
CA HIS A 86 6.63 -5.46 -5.12
C HIS A 86 5.71 -4.89 -6.20
N LYS A 87 5.99 -5.14 -7.47
CA LYS A 87 5.26 -4.55 -8.59
C LYS A 87 4.75 -5.62 -9.53
N GLY A 88 3.45 -5.88 -9.48
CA GLY A 88 2.78 -6.87 -10.31
C GLY A 88 2.71 -8.27 -9.67
N SER A 89 3.77 -8.70 -8.97
CA SER A 89 3.85 -10.02 -8.32
C SER A 89 4.66 -9.98 -7.02
N GLN A 90 4.69 -11.09 -6.27
CA GLN A 90 5.46 -11.20 -5.01
C GLN A 90 6.98 -11.22 -5.27
N GLU A 91 7.41 -11.61 -6.47
CA GLU A 91 8.80 -11.89 -6.83
C GLU A 91 9.43 -10.75 -7.62
N GLU A 92 8.63 -9.91 -8.27
CA GLU A 92 9.09 -8.70 -8.96
C GLU A 92 9.27 -7.56 -7.96
N VAL A 93 10.49 -7.44 -7.43
CA VAL A 93 10.85 -6.45 -6.41
C VAL A 93 11.84 -5.43 -6.97
N GLU A 94 11.52 -4.15 -6.80
CA GLU A 94 12.35 -3.00 -7.20
C GLU A 94 12.64 -2.04 -6.03
N ASP A 95 13.55 -1.10 -6.26
CA ASP A 95 13.78 0.03 -5.36
C ASP A 95 12.45 0.78 -5.14
N SER A 96 12.12 1.08 -3.89
CA SER A 96 10.87 1.77 -3.58
C SER A 96 10.90 3.20 -4.15
N PRO A 97 9.94 3.58 -5.02
CA PRO A 97 9.83 4.95 -5.50
C PRO A 97 9.16 5.87 -4.46
N PHE A 98 8.72 5.34 -3.33
CA PHE A 98 7.88 6.04 -2.37
C PHE A 98 8.67 6.68 -1.23
N PRO A 99 8.15 7.78 -0.65
CA PRO A 99 8.71 8.35 0.57
C PRO A 99 8.76 7.34 1.74
N GLN A 100 9.79 7.45 2.58
CA GLN A 100 10.04 6.50 3.68
C GLN A 100 9.17 6.71 4.93
N SER A 101 8.59 7.90 5.13
CA SER A 101 7.70 8.13 6.26
C SER A 101 6.34 7.45 5.99
N PRO A 102 5.70 6.80 6.99
CA PRO A 102 4.47 6.03 6.74
C PRO A 102 3.35 6.86 6.11
N GLU A 103 3.11 8.09 6.60
CA GLU A 103 2.04 8.96 6.05
C GLU A 103 2.33 9.44 4.63
N SER A 104 3.54 9.93 4.36
CA SER A 104 3.89 10.39 3.01
C SER A 104 4.01 9.22 2.03
N GLY A 105 4.50 8.07 2.51
CA GLY A 105 4.59 6.84 1.74
C GLY A 105 3.21 6.28 1.39
N PHE A 106 2.28 6.32 2.35
CA PHE A 106 0.90 5.92 2.13
C PHE A 106 0.20 6.81 1.10
N ARG A 107 0.35 8.14 1.19
CA ARG A 107 -0.21 9.07 0.19
C ARG A 107 0.34 8.76 -1.21
N ALA A 108 1.65 8.68 -1.36
CA ALA A 108 2.28 8.39 -2.66
C ALA A 108 1.86 7.02 -3.21
N PHE A 109 1.67 6.02 -2.34
CA PHE A 109 1.16 4.71 -2.73
C PHE A 109 -0.30 4.78 -3.20
N MET A 110 -1.17 5.51 -2.50
CA MET A 110 -2.57 5.71 -2.90
C MET A 110 -2.72 6.55 -4.17
N GLU A 111 -1.82 7.51 -4.41
CA GLU A 111 -1.71 8.23 -5.68
C GLU A 111 -1.37 7.26 -6.82
N PHE A 112 -0.37 6.39 -6.63
CA PHE A 112 -0.03 5.34 -7.59
C PHE A 112 -1.22 4.42 -7.89
N VAL A 113 -1.95 3.97 -6.85
CA VAL A 113 -3.18 3.16 -7.02
C VAL A 113 -4.21 3.92 -7.87
N GLY A 114 -4.46 5.19 -7.54
CA GLY A 114 -5.43 6.03 -8.24
C GLY A 114 -5.08 6.24 -9.72
N GLU A 115 -3.82 6.46 -10.05
CA GLU A 115 -3.39 6.58 -11.44
C GLU A 115 -3.55 5.26 -12.20
N LEU A 116 -3.15 4.14 -11.62
CA LEU A 116 -3.27 2.84 -12.30
C LEU A 116 -4.73 2.41 -12.51
N LEU A 117 -5.63 2.74 -11.59
CA LEU A 117 -7.07 2.51 -11.75
C LEU A 117 -7.67 3.32 -12.92
N LYS A 118 -7.16 4.52 -13.20
CA LYS A 118 -7.62 5.34 -14.34
C LYS A 118 -7.15 4.77 -15.68
N GLU A 119 -5.92 4.24 -15.72
CA GLU A 119 -5.31 3.68 -16.94
C GLU A 119 -5.86 2.29 -17.30
N SER A 120 -6.33 1.53 -16.31
CA SER A 120 -6.85 0.17 -16.50
C SER A 120 -8.09 -0.04 -15.65
N PRO A 121 -9.25 0.52 -16.06
CA PRO A 121 -10.52 0.21 -15.42
C PRO A 121 -10.75 -1.31 -15.45
N ALA A 122 -11.26 -1.86 -14.35
CA ALA A 122 -11.64 -3.26 -14.30
C ALA A 122 -12.58 -3.61 -15.48
N PRO A 123 -12.46 -4.81 -16.06
CA PRO A 123 -13.24 -5.23 -17.23
C PRO A 123 -14.75 -5.19 -16.98
#